data_AF-A0A526YR93-F1
#
_entry.id   AF-A0A526YR93-F1
#
_cell.length_a   1.000
_cell.length_b   1.000
_cell.length_c   1.000
_cell.angle_alpha   90.00
_cell.angle_beta   90.00
_cell.angle_gamma   90.00
#
_symmetry.space_group_name_H-M   'P 1'
#
loop_
_entity.id
_entity.type
_entity.pdbx_description
1 polymer ?
#
loop_
_entity_poly.entity_id
_entity_poly.type
_entity_poly.pdbx_seq_one_letter_code
_entity_poly.pdbx_strand_id
1 'polypeptide(L)'
;ERRLAKTGMITTRGFRDVIELGRRTRPQAYGMTGSFVPIIPRNLRLEVSERVEASGAVRIPLDEAEMRAAVKTLIAAGCESLVVHFLHSYANPAHERRAAEIAAALWP
;
A
#
# COMPACT_ATOMS: atom_id res chain seq x y z
N GLU A 1 -8.13 -0.04 22.47
CA GLU A 1 -8.00 1.31 21.90
C GLU A 1 -7.20 1.22 20.58
N ARG A 2 -7.67 1.79 19.47
CA ARG A 2 -6.92 1.80 18.18
C ARG A 2 -5.97 3.01 18.13
N ARG A 3 -4.97 3.05 19.00
CA ARG A 3 -3.91 4.08 18.98
C ARG A 3 -2.79 3.65 18.03
N LEU A 4 -3.02 3.84 16.73
CA LEU A 4 -2.00 3.62 15.71
C LEU A 4 -1.49 4.97 15.23
N ALA A 5 -0.19 5.06 14.95
CA ALA A 5 0.39 6.21 14.30
C ALA A 5 -0.33 6.47 12.96
N LYS A 6 -0.33 7.71 12.48
CA LYS A 6 -0.97 8.01 11.19
C LYS A 6 -0.16 7.37 10.06
N THR A 7 -0.62 6.22 9.57
CA THR A 7 0.10 5.43 8.56
C THR A 7 -0.42 5.70 7.15
N GLY A 8 0.48 5.93 6.21
CA GLY A 8 0.19 5.92 4.77
C GLY A 8 0.54 4.58 4.14
N MET A 9 -0.14 4.22 3.05
CA MET A 9 0.11 2.99 2.29
C MET A 9 0.39 3.33 0.83
N ILE A 10 1.41 2.70 0.25
CA ILE A 10 1.69 2.70 -1.19
C ILE A 10 1.56 1.28 -1.72
N THR A 11 0.79 1.11 -2.78
CA THR A 11 0.53 -0.19 -3.40
C THR A 11 0.61 -0.14 -4.92
N THR A 12 0.56 -1.30 -5.55
CA THR A 12 0.50 -1.46 -7.00
C THR A 12 -0.76 -0.77 -7.53
N ARG A 13 -0.64 -0.03 -8.63
CA ARG A 13 -1.77 0.63 -9.30
C ARG A 13 -2.94 -0.32 -9.56
N GLY A 14 -4.14 0.10 -9.16
CA GLY A 14 -5.38 -0.68 -9.20
C GLY A 14 -5.68 -1.49 -7.94
N PHE A 15 -4.81 -1.46 -6.93
CA PHE A 15 -4.92 -2.28 -5.71
C PHE A 15 -5.06 -1.48 -4.41
N ARG A 16 -5.30 -0.17 -4.46
CA ARG A 16 -5.49 0.68 -3.25
C ARG A 16 -6.63 0.23 -2.32
N ASP A 17 -7.62 -0.46 -2.85
CA ASP A 17 -8.81 -0.87 -2.09
C ASP A 17 -8.70 -2.27 -1.48
N VAL A 18 -7.56 -2.94 -1.62
CA VAL A 18 -7.37 -4.34 -1.19
C VAL A 18 -7.68 -4.54 0.30
N ILE A 19 -7.27 -3.60 1.16
CA ILE A 19 -7.51 -3.71 2.60
C ILE A 19 -8.98 -3.46 2.97
N GLU A 20 -9.72 -2.69 2.16
CA GLU A 20 -11.12 -2.35 2.40
C GLU A 20 -12.06 -3.43 1.89
N LEU A 21 -11.74 -4.03 0.74
CA LEU A 21 -12.45 -5.20 0.22
C LEU A 21 -12.24 -6.42 1.13
N GLY A 22 -11.06 -6.51 1.76
CA GLY A 22 -10.68 -7.64 2.61
C GLY A 22 -10.73 -8.97 1.86
N ARG A 23 -10.80 -10.08 2.61
CA ARG A 23 -10.91 -11.44 2.05
C ARG A 23 -12.30 -12.03 2.22
N ARG A 24 -13.34 -11.19 2.19
CA ARG A 24 -14.71 -11.58 2.58
C ARG A 24 -14.74 -12.24 3.97
N THR A 25 -13.94 -11.75 4.90
CA THR A 25 -14.01 -12.16 6.31
C THR A 25 -15.43 -11.89 6.78
N ARG A 26 -16.14 -12.90 7.29
CA ARG A 26 -17.48 -12.78 7.88
C ARG A 26 -17.34 -12.81 9.41
N PRO A 27 -17.33 -11.66 10.10
CA PRO A 27 -17.18 -11.63 11.55
C PRO A 27 -18.37 -12.30 12.25
N GLN A 28 -19.57 -12.16 11.70
CA GLN A 28 -20.73 -12.99 12.04
C GLN A 28 -20.98 -14.05 10.96
N ALA A 29 -21.10 -15.31 11.38
CA ALA A 29 -21.45 -16.42 10.49
C ALA A 29 -22.86 -16.27 9.89
N TYR A 30 -23.77 -15.66 10.66
CA TYR A 30 -25.16 -15.42 10.28
C TYR A 30 -25.46 -13.91 10.34
N GLY A 31 -25.56 -13.30 9.16
CA GLY A 31 -25.83 -11.87 9.00
C GLY A 31 -25.79 -11.49 7.51
N MET A 32 -26.76 -10.69 7.05
CA MET A 32 -26.83 -10.23 5.66
C MET A 32 -25.90 -9.03 5.38
N THR A 33 -25.44 -8.34 6.42
CA THR A 33 -24.61 -7.14 6.32
C THR A 33 -23.41 -7.24 7.27
N GLY A 34 -22.33 -6.53 6.94
CA GLY A 34 -21.16 -6.39 7.78
C GLY A 34 -20.44 -5.08 7.44
N SER A 35 -19.84 -4.45 8.43
CA SER A 35 -19.00 -3.27 8.25
C SER A 35 -17.56 -3.60 8.60
N PHE A 36 -16.64 -3.09 7.79
CA PHE A 36 -15.21 -3.18 8.06
C PHE A 36 -14.62 -1.78 7.97
N VAL A 37 -14.02 -1.32 9.07
CA VAL A 37 -13.32 -0.03 9.11
C VAL A 37 -11.83 -0.31 8.95
N PRO A 38 -11.25 -0.06 7.75
CA PRO A 38 -9.84 -0.28 7.48
C PRO A 38 -8.97 0.60 8.36
N ILE A 39 -7.77 0.10 8.70
CA ILE A 39 -6.82 0.80 9.57
C ILE A 39 -6.29 2.07 8.90
N ILE A 40 -5.99 2.00 7.61
CA ILE A 40 -5.52 3.13 6.82
C ILE A 40 -6.70 3.67 6.02
N PRO A 41 -7.11 4.93 6.16
CA PRO A 41 -8.23 5.49 5.40
C PRO A 41 -7.87 5.64 3.91
N ARG A 42 -8.87 5.61 3.03
CA ARG A 42 -8.67 5.55 1.57
C ARG A 42 -7.83 6.71 1.01
N ASN A 43 -7.94 7.90 1.58
CA ASN A 43 -7.18 9.09 1.17
C ASN A 43 -5.68 9.00 1.49
N LEU A 44 -5.26 8.06 2.35
CA LEU A 44 -3.86 7.80 2.70
C LEU A 44 -3.33 6.53 2.01
N ARG A 45 -4.05 6.02 1.01
CA ARG A 45 -3.62 4.88 0.19
C ARG A 45 -3.33 5.36 -1.22
N LEU A 46 -2.05 5.42 -1.56
CA LEU A 46 -1.59 5.87 -2.86
C LEU A 46 -1.12 4.69 -3.70
N GLU A 47 -1.04 4.94 -5.00
CA GLU A 47 -0.73 3.94 -6.00
C GLU A 47 0.47 4.37 -6.81
N VAL A 48 1.32 3.41 -7.15
CA VAL A 48 2.47 3.62 -8.03
C VAL A 48 2.39 2.64 -9.18
N SER A 49 2.78 3.11 -10.37
CA SER A 49 2.91 2.28 -11.56
C SER A 49 4.08 1.33 -11.41
N GLU A 50 3.77 0.06 -11.23
CA GLU A 50 4.70 -1.04 -11.04
C GLU A 50 3.91 -2.34 -11.25
N ARG A 51 4.52 -3.40 -11.80
CA ARG A 51 3.90 -4.72 -11.82
C ARG A 51 4.93 -5.85 -11.90
N VAL A 52 4.92 -6.71 -10.88
CA VAL A 52 5.51 -8.06 -10.91
C VAL A 52 4.43 -9.11 -11.22
N GLU A 53 4.78 -10.12 -12.00
CA GLU A 53 3.92 -11.30 -12.26
C GLU A 53 4.11 -12.38 -11.20
N ALA A 54 3.19 -13.35 -11.11
CA ALA A 54 3.30 -14.45 -10.15
C ALA A 54 4.57 -15.30 -10.32
N SER A 55 5.18 -15.28 -11.52
CA SER A 55 6.48 -15.91 -11.82
C SER A 55 7.69 -15.17 -11.24
N GLY A 56 7.50 -13.94 -10.75
CA GLY A 56 8.59 -13.02 -10.36
C GLY A 56 9.10 -12.14 -11.52
N ALA A 57 8.61 -12.34 -12.75
CA ALA A 57 8.97 -11.51 -13.89
C ALA A 57 8.42 -10.08 -13.74
N VAL A 58 9.22 -9.09 -14.12
CA VAL A 58 8.78 -7.69 -14.14
C VAL A 58 8.00 -7.42 -15.41
N ARG A 59 6.72 -7.09 -15.28
CA ARG A 59 5.84 -6.69 -16.39
C ARG A 59 5.84 -5.18 -16.61
N ILE A 60 5.86 -4.42 -15.52
CA ILE A 60 5.96 -2.95 -15.54
C ILE A 60 7.02 -2.57 -14.52
N PRO A 61 8.09 -1.85 -14.91
CA PRO A 61 9.11 -1.41 -13.98
C PRO A 61 8.52 -0.40 -12.97
N LEU A 62 9.13 -0.32 -11.79
CA LEU A 62 8.76 0.69 -10.79
C LEU A 62 8.98 2.10 -11.33
N ASP A 63 7.92 2.91 -11.38
CA ASP A 63 8.02 4.33 -11.64
C ASP A 63 8.51 5.06 -10.39
N GLU A 64 9.81 5.36 -10.37
CA GLU A 64 10.42 6.04 -9.22
C GLU A 64 9.96 7.51 -9.08
N ALA A 65 9.49 8.17 -10.14
CA ALA A 65 9.01 9.55 -10.06
C ALA A 65 7.65 9.58 -9.36
N GLU A 66 6.75 8.66 -9.73
CA GLU A 66 5.48 8.46 -9.04
C GLU A 66 5.70 8.04 -7.58
N MET A 67 6.67 7.17 -7.30
CA MET A 67 7.02 6.79 -5.93
C MET A 67 7.43 8.00 -5.08
N ARG A 68 8.32 8.87 -5.60
CA ARG A 68 8.74 10.09 -4.89
C ARG A 68 7.57 11.06 -4.68
N ALA A 69 6.69 11.21 -5.67
CA ALA A 69 5.51 12.05 -5.55
C ALA A 69 4.55 11.52 -4.47
N ALA A 70 4.27 10.21 -4.47
CA ALA A 70 3.41 9.56 -3.49
C ALA A 70 3.95 9.72 -2.05
N VAL A 71 5.26 9.52 -1.86
CA VAL A 71 5.92 9.73 -0.55
C VAL A 71 5.72 11.16 -0.07
N LYS A 72 5.99 12.16 -0.91
CA LYS A 72 5.79 13.58 -0.56
C LYS A 72 4.35 13.90 -0.20
N THR A 73 3.39 13.33 -0.93
CA THR A 73 1.96 13.49 -0.61
C THR A 73 1.62 12.93 0.77
N LEU A 74 2.15 11.76 1.15
CA LEU A 74 1.91 11.17 2.46
C LEU A 74 2.59 11.96 3.60
N ILE A 75 3.80 12.46 3.37
CA ILE A 75 4.49 13.37 4.31
C ILE A 75 3.65 14.64 4.52
N ALA A 76 3.20 15.28 3.43
CA ALA A 76 2.35 16.47 3.51
C ALA A 76 1.00 16.20 4.20
N ALA A 77 0.49 14.96 4.10
CA ALA A 77 -0.70 14.53 4.83
C ALA A 77 -0.42 14.28 6.33
N GLY A 78 0.81 14.43 6.81
CA GLY A 78 1.21 14.24 8.20
C GLY A 78 1.28 12.78 8.62
N CYS A 79 1.57 11.86 7.68
CA CYS A 79 1.80 10.46 8.02
C CYS A 79 3.12 10.29 8.80
N GLU A 80 3.06 9.61 9.93
CA GLU A 80 4.20 9.28 10.79
C GLU A 80 4.90 7.98 10.34
N SER A 81 4.18 7.13 9.60
CA SER A 81 4.67 5.83 9.15
C SER A 81 4.21 5.53 7.72
N LEU A 82 4.99 4.73 7.01
CA LEU A 82 4.74 4.30 5.64
C LEU A 82 4.73 2.77 5.54
N VAL A 83 3.76 2.24 4.81
CA VAL A 83 3.72 0.84 4.37
C VAL A 83 3.83 0.80 2.85
N VAL A 84 4.78 0.01 2.34
CA VAL A 84 4.85 -0.35 0.92
C VAL A 84 4.39 -1.80 0.78
N HIS A 85 3.44 -2.04 -0.12
CA HIS A 85 2.89 -3.38 -0.35
C HIS A 85 2.58 -3.56 -1.84
N PHE A 86 3.49 -4.19 -2.56
CA PHE A 86 3.32 -4.50 -3.98
C PHE A 86 2.88 -5.95 -4.19
N LEU A 87 2.19 -6.18 -5.31
CA LEU A 87 1.78 -7.54 -5.66
C LEU A 87 2.98 -8.41 -5.98
N HIS A 88 2.91 -9.66 -5.54
CA HIS A 88 3.93 -10.68 -5.79
C HIS A 88 5.34 -10.32 -5.29
N SER A 89 5.44 -9.43 -4.29
CA SER A 89 6.74 -9.11 -3.65
C SER A 89 7.41 -10.31 -2.99
N TYR A 90 6.63 -11.33 -2.60
CA TYR A 90 7.14 -12.61 -2.13
C TYR A 90 7.96 -13.37 -3.21
N ALA A 91 7.65 -13.17 -4.49
CA ALA A 91 8.34 -13.80 -5.61
C ALA A 91 9.51 -12.93 -6.10
N ASN A 92 9.34 -11.60 -6.09
CA ASN A 92 10.40 -10.66 -6.43
C ASN A 92 10.31 -9.39 -5.55
N PRO A 93 11.16 -9.26 -4.51
CA PRO A 93 11.11 -8.13 -3.60
C PRO A 93 11.85 -6.88 -4.12
N ALA A 94 12.41 -6.90 -5.33
CA ALA A 94 13.28 -5.83 -5.84
C ALA A 94 12.58 -4.46 -5.85
N HIS A 95 11.33 -4.40 -6.30
CA HIS A 95 10.59 -3.14 -6.34
C HIS A 95 10.22 -2.61 -4.96
N GLU A 96 9.85 -3.46 -4.00
CA GLU A 96 9.59 -3.00 -2.62
C GLU A 96 10.86 -2.49 -1.96
N ARG A 97 12.00 -3.17 -2.13
CA ARG A 97 13.29 -2.70 -1.62
C ARG A 97 13.66 -1.35 -2.22
N ARG A 98 13.51 -1.21 -3.54
CA ARG A 98 13.80 0.05 -4.22
C ARG A 98 12.87 1.18 -3.77
N ALA A 99 11.59 0.89 -3.61
CA ALA A 99 10.62 1.85 -3.07
C ALA A 99 10.97 2.25 -1.62
N ALA A 100 11.39 1.30 -0.78
CA ALA A 100 11.82 1.56 0.58
C ALA A 100 13.08 2.46 0.63
N GLU A 101 14.06 2.24 -0.25
CA GLU A 101 15.23 3.13 -0.39
C GLU A 101 14.84 4.56 -0.76
N ILE A 102 13.96 4.71 -1.75
CA ILE A 102 13.45 6.03 -2.19
C ILE A 102 12.68 6.71 -1.05
N ALA A 103 11.85 5.96 -0.34
CA ALA A 103 11.09 6.47 0.79
C ALA A 103 12.02 6.90 1.92
N ALA A 104 12.99 6.07 2.31
CA ALA A 104 13.94 6.37 3.38
C ALA A 104 14.80 7.62 3.10
N ALA A 105 15.08 7.92 1.83
CA ALA A 105 15.79 9.13 1.44
C ALA A 105 14.95 10.43 1.57
N LEU A 106 13.62 10.32 1.62
CA LEU A 106 12.69 11.44 1.65
C LEU A 106 11.93 11.57 2.98
N TRP A 107 11.75 10.46 3.69
CA TRP A 107 11.00 10.41 4.93
C TRP A 107 11.83 11.05 6.06
N PRO A 108 11.24 11.95 6.86
CA PRO A 108 11.92 12.62 7.96
C PRO A 108 12.24 11.67 9.13
#